data_AF-A0A0C3DTC1-F1
#
_entry.id   AF-A0A0C3DTC1-F1
#
_cell.length_a   1.000
_cell.length_b   1.000
_cell.length_c   1.000
_cell.angle_alpha   90.00
_cell.angle_beta   90.00
_cell.angle_gamma   90.00
#
_symmetry.space_group_name_H-M   'P 1'
#
loop_
_entity.id
_entity.type
_entity.pdbx_description
1 polymer ?
#
loop_
_entity_poly.entity_id
_entity_poly.type
_entity_poly.pdbx_seq_one_letter_code
_entity_poly.pdbx_strand_id
1 'polypeptide(L)'
;FLKLAGHLRKKHMAIYMQLCTGHVPLNKHLHCIRKSITASCLQCEGDQMETVHHYLFDCPRYDRERHVLQQKLGHNTLSTAHLLSEKTAQQALFRFIDSTKCLHATFGDI
;
A
#
# COMPACT_ATOMS: atom_id res chain seq x y z
N PHE A 1 -2.05 19.26 2.50
CA PHE A 1 -1.63 18.35 3.60
C PHE A 1 -2.47 18.49 4.87
N LEU A 2 -2.56 19.67 5.51
CA LEU A 2 -3.23 19.83 6.81
C LEU A 2 -4.76 19.58 6.83
N LYS A 3 -5.51 19.93 5.76
CA LYS A 3 -6.97 19.70 5.69
C LYS A 3 -7.39 18.23 5.57
N LEU A 4 -6.51 17.35 5.08
CA LEU A 4 -6.75 15.91 4.90
C LEU A 4 -6.51 15.12 6.20
N ALA A 5 -5.67 15.63 7.09
CA ALA A 5 -5.25 14.96 8.31
C ALA A 5 -6.31 14.91 9.42
N GLY A 6 -7.32 15.78 9.37
CA GLY A 6 -8.30 15.94 10.45
C GLY A 6 -9.31 14.77 10.58
N HIS A 7 -9.49 13.98 9.53
CA HIS A 7 -10.53 12.92 9.47
C HIS A 7 -9.99 11.49 9.52
N LEU A 8 -8.66 11.32 9.41
CA LEU A 8 -8.02 10.01 9.39
C LEU A 8 -7.47 9.67 10.77
N ARG A 9 -7.62 8.40 11.18
CA ARG A 9 -6.99 7.91 12.41
C ARG A 9 -5.46 8.10 12.30
N LYS A 10 -4.78 8.39 13.41
CA LYS A 10 -3.31 8.58 13.43
C LYS A 10 -2.56 7.43 12.75
N LYS A 11 -3.02 6.19 12.92
CA LYS A 11 -2.47 4.99 12.27
C LYS A 11 -2.60 5.05 10.74
N HIS A 12 -3.78 5.39 10.24
CA HIS A 12 -4.06 5.53 8.81
C HIS A 12 -3.19 6.61 8.17
N MET A 13 -3.01 7.74 8.86
CA MET A 13 -2.09 8.80 8.43
C MET A 13 -0.64 8.30 8.35
N ALA A 14 -0.17 7.54 9.34
CA ALA A 14 1.20 7.02 9.34
C ALA A 14 1.44 6.05 8.16
N ILE A 15 0.54 5.09 7.95
CA ILE A 15 0.60 4.14 6.82
C ILE A 15 0.62 4.90 5.50
N TYR A 16 -0.26 5.89 5.39
CA TYR A 16 -0.35 6.73 4.20
C TYR A 16 0.96 7.48 3.92
N MET A 17 1.54 8.16 4.91
CA MET A 17 2.80 8.87 4.72
C MET A 17 3.92 7.91 4.33
N GLN A 18 3.94 6.71 4.89
CA GLN A 18 4.91 5.68 4.55
C GLN A 18 4.74 5.14 3.13
N LEU A 19 3.51 4.99 2.64
CA LEU A 19 3.23 4.64 1.24
C LEU A 19 3.73 5.74 0.28
N CYS A 20 3.45 7.01 0.58
CA CYS A 20 3.93 8.13 -0.24
C CYS A 20 5.45 8.25 -0.29
N THR A 21 6.11 8.03 0.84
CA THR A 21 7.56 8.17 0.95
C THR A 21 8.32 6.88 0.61
N GLY A 22 7.61 5.78 0.36
CA GLY A 22 8.22 4.47 0.11
C GLY A 22 8.85 3.83 1.35
N HIS A 23 8.53 4.31 2.55
CA HIS A 23 9.01 3.79 3.84
C HIS A 23 8.08 2.74 4.45
N VAL A 24 7.05 2.31 3.72
CA VAL A 24 6.19 1.20 4.12
C VAL A 24 7.05 -0.07 4.29
N PRO A 25 6.75 -0.97 5.25
CA PRO A 25 7.54 -2.18 5.51
C PRO A 25 7.36 -3.26 4.43
N LEU A 26 7.62 -2.91 3.17
CA LEU A 26 7.81 -3.81 2.04
C LEU A 26 9.29 -4.20 1.94
N ASN A 27 9.60 -5.31 1.28
CA ASN A 27 10.95 -5.87 1.21
C ASN A 27 11.99 -4.87 0.70
N LYS A 28 11.65 -3.98 -0.25
CA LYS A 28 12.59 -2.92 -0.68
C LYS A 28 13.03 -2.04 0.49
N HIS A 29 12.08 -1.54 1.28
CA HIS A 29 12.41 -0.70 2.44
C HIS A 29 13.10 -1.51 3.53
N LEU A 30 12.57 -2.69 3.85
CA LEU A 30 13.12 -3.58 4.87
C LEU A 30 14.57 -3.97 4.55
N HIS A 31 14.89 -4.22 3.29
CA HIS A 31 16.26 -4.50 2.85
C HIS A 31 17.18 -3.28 3.03
N CYS A 32 16.71 -2.08 2.69
CA CYS A 32 17.45 -0.83 2.94
C CYS A 32 17.85 -0.65 4.41
N ILE A 33 16.97 -1.02 5.35
CA ILE A 33 17.23 -0.96 6.79
C ILE A 33 17.80 -2.26 7.38
N ARG A 34 18.23 -3.20 6.53
CA ARG A 34 18.82 -4.50 6.91
C ARG A 34 17.90 -5.38 7.78
N LYS A 35 16.59 -5.25 7.59
CA LYS A 35 15.54 -6.08 8.22
C LYS A 35 15.00 -7.19 7.31
N SER A 36 15.29 -7.14 6.01
CA SER A 36 15.04 -8.23 5.07
C SER A 36 16.34 -8.65 4.39
N ILE A 37 16.45 -9.94 4.05
CA ILE A 37 17.58 -10.51 3.31
C ILE A 37 17.55 -10.08 1.84
N THR A 38 16.37 -9.77 1.30
CA THR A 38 16.19 -9.38 -0.10
C THR A 38 15.23 -8.20 -0.25
N ALA A 39 15.48 -7.37 -1.28
CA ALA A 39 14.57 -6.30 -1.70
C ALA A 39 13.46 -6.79 -2.64
N SER A 40 13.55 -8.03 -3.13
CA SER A 40 12.63 -8.60 -4.11
C SER A 40 11.33 -9.08 -3.48
N CYS A 41 10.27 -9.12 -4.30
CA CYS A 41 9.02 -9.74 -3.93
C CYS A 41 9.21 -11.26 -3.93
N LEU A 42 8.98 -11.89 -2.78
CA LEU A 42 9.13 -13.35 -2.62
C LEU A 42 8.06 -14.12 -3.41
N GLN A 43 6.93 -13.49 -3.72
CA GLN A 43 5.85 -14.11 -4.50
C GLN A 43 6.02 -13.98 -6.01
N CYS A 44 6.85 -13.07 -6.48
CA CYS A 44 7.17 -12.91 -7.90
C CYS A 44 8.47 -13.63 -8.25
N GLU A 45 8.81 -14.68 -7.50
CA GLU A 45 10.05 -15.48 -7.66
C GLU A 45 11.32 -14.62 -7.65
N GLY A 46 11.27 -13.45 -7.02
CA GLY A 46 12.40 -12.53 -6.95
C GLY A 46 12.63 -11.66 -8.19
N ASP A 47 11.80 -11.76 -9.23
CA ASP A 47 11.96 -11.05 -10.51
C ASP A 47 11.84 -9.53 -10.36
N GLN A 48 10.96 -9.07 -9.46
CA GLN A 48 10.68 -7.65 -9.24
C GLN A 48 10.96 -7.24 -7.80
N MET A 49 11.43 -5.99 -7.62
CA MET A 49 11.57 -5.39 -6.30
C MET A 49 10.20 -5.12 -5.67
N GLU A 50 10.03 -5.44 -4.39
CA GLU A 50 8.77 -5.17 -3.68
C GLU A 50 8.68 -3.68 -3.30
N THR A 51 8.35 -2.86 -4.29
CA THR A 51 8.13 -1.42 -4.15
C THR A 51 6.66 -1.13 -3.88
N VAL A 52 6.34 0.10 -3.47
CA VAL A 52 4.94 0.56 -3.35
C VAL A 52 4.20 0.44 -4.69
N HIS A 53 4.87 0.76 -5.80
CA HIS A 53 4.30 0.63 -7.14
C HIS A 53 3.99 -0.84 -7.44
N HIS A 54 4.96 -1.73 -7.25
CA HIS A 54 4.78 -3.16 -7.45
C HIS A 54 3.63 -3.71 -6.59
N TYR A 55 3.64 -3.39 -5.29
CA TYR A 55 2.59 -3.78 -4.35
C TYR A 55 1.19 -3.31 -4.79
N LEU A 56 1.04 -2.05 -5.21
CA LEU A 56 -0.26 -1.47 -5.57
C LEU A 56 -0.71 -1.79 -7.00
N PHE A 57 0.20 -1.99 -7.96
CA PHE A 57 -0.14 -2.10 -9.40
C PHE A 57 0.27 -3.39 -10.10
N ASP A 58 1.38 -4.02 -9.71
CA ASP A 58 1.99 -5.06 -10.55
C ASP A 58 2.01 -6.45 -9.91
N CYS A 59 1.95 -6.55 -8.58
CA CYS A 59 2.17 -7.81 -7.87
C CYS A 59 0.99 -8.78 -8.06
N PRO A 60 1.15 -9.91 -8.80
CA PRO A 60 0.06 -10.81 -9.16
C PRO A 60 -0.62 -11.44 -7.93
N ARG A 61 0.12 -11.54 -6.81
CA ARG A 61 -0.40 -12.01 -5.52
C ARG A 61 -1.66 -11.26 -5.10
N TYR A 62 -1.72 -9.96 -5.38
CA TYR A 62 -2.78 -9.06 -4.90
C TYR A 62 -3.80 -8.73 -5.99
N ASP A 63 -3.85 -9.48 -7.10
CA ASP A 63 -4.73 -9.16 -8.23
C ASP A 63 -6.21 -9.20 -7.84
N ARG A 64 -6.60 -10.11 -6.95
CA ARG A 64 -7.98 -10.18 -6.46
C ARG A 64 -8.35 -8.94 -5.65
N GLU A 65 -7.50 -8.56 -4.70
CA GLU A 65 -7.68 -7.37 -3.86
C GLU A 65 -7.63 -6.10 -4.72
N ARG A 66 -6.74 -6.06 -5.72
CA ARG A 66 -6.60 -4.94 -6.66
C ARG A 66 -7.84 -4.82 -7.53
N HIS A 67 -8.42 -5.94 -7.98
CA HIS A 67 -9.66 -5.93 -8.74
C HIS A 67 -10.81 -5.33 -7.91
N VAL A 68 -10.93 -5.71 -6.63
CA VAL A 68 -11.93 -5.11 -5.71
C VAL A 68 -11.67 -3.61 -5.49
N LEU A 69 -10.39 -3.21 -5.37
CA LEU A 69 -9.98 -1.82 -5.26
C LEU A 69 -10.37 -1.03 -6.52
N GLN A 70 -10.09 -1.56 -7.71
CA GLN A 70 -10.44 -0.97 -9.00
C GLN A 70 -11.95 -0.86 -9.19
N GLN A 71 -12.72 -1.90 -8.86
CA GLN A 71 -14.18 -1.85 -8.94
C GLN A 71 -14.77 -0.71 -8.08
N LYS A 72 -14.15 -0.44 -6.92
CA LYS A 72 -14.59 0.65 -6.01
C LYS A 72 -14.17 2.04 -6.49
N LEU A 73 -13.04 2.14 -7.15
CA LEU A 73 -12.51 3.42 -7.67
C LEU A 73 -13.03 3.75 -9.07
N GLY A 74 -13.56 2.77 -9.80
CA GLY A 74 -14.07 2.92 -11.16
C GLY A 74 -12.96 3.18 -12.18
N HIS A 75 -13.26 3.98 -13.22
CA HIS A 75 -12.32 4.37 -14.27
C HIS A 75 -11.20 5.32 -13.79
N ASN A 76 -11.24 5.77 -12.54
CA ASN A 76 -10.17 6.58 -12.00
C ASN A 76 -8.94 5.70 -11.80
N THR A 77 -7.90 6.02 -12.55
CA THR A 77 -6.61 5.36 -12.45
C THR A 77 -6.17 5.36 -11.00
N LEU A 78 -5.57 4.24 -10.58
CA LEU A 78 -4.94 4.10 -9.28
C LEU A 78 -3.68 4.99 -9.18
N SER A 79 -3.78 6.28 -9.47
CA SER A 79 -2.70 7.20 -9.21
C SER A 79 -2.57 7.34 -7.70
N THR A 80 -1.35 7.22 -7.21
CA THR A 80 -1.03 7.48 -5.80
C THR A 80 -1.56 8.84 -5.37
N ALA A 81 -1.66 9.85 -6.25
CA ALA A 81 -2.26 11.16 -5.94
C ALA A 81 -3.80 11.11 -5.80
N HIS A 82 -4.47 10.25 -6.57
CA HIS A 82 -5.93 10.13 -6.57
C HIS A 82 -6.46 9.44 -5.31
N LEU A 83 -5.71 8.43 -4.83
CA LEU A 83 -6.00 7.70 -3.59
C LEU A 83 -6.07 8.62 -2.34
N LEU A 84 -5.60 9.85 -2.45
CA LEU A 84 -5.33 10.77 -1.34
C LEU A 84 -6.24 11.97 -1.33
N SER A 85 -6.86 12.25 -2.48
CA SER A 85 -7.71 13.41 -2.67
C SER A 85 -9.17 13.12 -2.31
N GLU A 86 -9.58 11.85 -2.36
CA GLU A 86 -10.96 11.43 -2.26
C GLU A 86 -11.17 10.43 -1.11
N LYS A 87 -12.21 10.65 -0.29
CA LYS A 87 -12.44 9.90 0.96
C LYS A 87 -12.79 8.44 0.69
N THR A 88 -13.58 8.15 -0.35
CA THR A 88 -13.91 6.77 -0.73
C THR A 88 -12.68 6.03 -1.24
N ALA A 89 -11.75 6.71 -1.91
CA ALA A 89 -10.50 6.16 -2.39
C ALA A 89 -9.54 5.81 -1.25
N GLN A 90 -9.46 6.67 -0.22
CA GLN A 90 -8.73 6.37 1.00
C GLN A 90 -9.30 5.13 1.71
N GLN A 91 -10.63 5.06 1.86
CA GLN A 91 -11.28 3.89 2.48
C GLN A 91 -11.05 2.61 1.68
N ALA A 92 -11.10 2.69 0.35
CA ALA A 92 -10.82 1.56 -0.52
C ALA A 92 -9.36 1.11 -0.40
N LEU A 93 -8.40 2.05 -0.33
CA LEU A 93 -6.98 1.76 -0.09
C LEU A 93 -6.76 1.06 1.26
N PHE A 94 -7.33 1.56 2.36
CA PHE A 94 -7.15 0.91 3.67
C PHE A 94 -7.77 -0.49 3.69
N ARG A 95 -8.92 -0.69 3.02
CA ARG A 95 -9.49 -2.02 2.86
C ARG A 95 -8.60 -2.97 2.05
N PHE A 96 -7.98 -2.46 0.99
CA PHE A 96 -6.99 -3.22 0.22
C PHE A 96 -5.84 -3.66 1.12
N ILE A 97 -5.22 -2.72 1.86
CA ILE A 97 -4.12 -3.00 2.77
C ILE A 97 -4.50 -4.01 3.86
N ASP A 98 -5.70 -3.89 4.43
CA ASP A 98 -6.17 -4.86 5.43
C ASP A 98 -6.39 -6.24 4.79
N SER A 99 -6.93 -6.30 3.57
CA SER A 99 -7.17 -7.58 2.87
C SER A 99 -5.90 -8.30 2.44
N THR A 100 -4.85 -7.58 2.05
CA THR A 100 -3.56 -8.19 1.67
C THR A 100 -2.82 -8.75 2.88
N LYS A 101 -3.14 -8.29 4.09
CA LYS A 101 -2.43 -8.57 5.36
C LYS A 101 -0.92 -8.35 5.32
N CYS A 102 -0.41 -7.70 4.27
CA CYS A 102 1.01 -7.48 4.02
C CYS A 102 1.63 -6.62 5.14
N LEU A 103 0.88 -5.65 5.64
CA LEU A 103 1.34 -4.72 6.68
C LEU A 103 0.92 -5.13 8.10
N HIS A 104 0.25 -6.27 8.26
CA HIS A 104 -0.30 -6.70 9.54
C HIS A 104 0.79 -6.93 10.59
N ALA A 105 1.96 -7.44 10.19
CA ALA A 105 3.10 -7.65 11.10
C ALA A 105 3.64 -6.36 11.73
N THR A 106 3.45 -5.20 11.08
CA THR A 106 3.96 -3.91 11.58
C THR A 106 2.87 -3.03 12.20
N PHE A 107 1.65 -3.08 11.66
CA PHE A 107 0.57 -2.18 12.08
C PHE A 107 -0.60 -2.88 12.81
N GLY A 108 -0.60 -4.22 12.88
CA GLY A 108 -1.72 -5.01 13.38
C GLY A 108 -2.96 -4.83 12.50
N ASP A 109 -4.15 -4.84 13.11
CA ASP A 109 -5.41 -4.55 12.41
C ASP A 109 -5.51 -3.07 12.04
N ILE A 110 -5.91 -2.79 10.80
CA ILE A 110 -5.93 -1.46 10.16
C ILE A 110 -7.35 -0.94 10.02
#